data_AF-A0A0G0QZY3-F1
#
_entry.id   AF-A0A0G0QZY3-F1
#
_cell.length_a   1.000
_cell.length_b   1.000
_cell.length_c   1.000
_cell.angle_alpha   90.00
_cell.angle_beta   90.00
_cell.angle_gamma   90.00
#
_symmetry.space_group_name_H-M   'P 1'
#
loop_
_entity.id
_entity.type
_entity.pdbx_description
1 polymer ?
#
loop_
_entity_poly.entity_id
_entity_poly.type
_entity_poly.pdbx_seq_one_letter_code
_entity_poly.pdbx_strand_id
1 'polypeptide(L)'
;MSMNMQQIRSPNFSFREGYKPEICVIHITEGNRKSVISEFSSFSTQKSSHYLVCKDGEIIQFVPELLSAWTQGIVNNPTNEIVIQHTKSRININNISISIEHEGYANQPLTPVQYETSAKLILDICQRNNIPLDCGHIVKHNEINNWKTCPGIINMDYLILRAKELQNPPISLIPPENAFQISLLKRILELYQKLLALLQQEKTLGAARNWRWPKVRREHLNNFPMCAVCGGIDKIEVHHIKPFYSNPELELLESNLLTLCESGKNGIVCHRAIGHLGSYQSINKDVIVDAGWWKEKIVNRP
;
A
#
# COMPACT_ATOMS: atom_id res chain seq x y z
N MET A 1 2.11 11.59 -22.30
CA MET A 1 3.29 12.39 -21.89
C MET A 1 4.43 11.42 -21.72
N SER A 2 5.59 11.62 -22.36
CA SER A 2 6.74 10.74 -22.15
C SER A 2 7.21 10.86 -20.70
N MET A 3 7.18 9.77 -19.94
CA MET A 3 7.80 9.73 -18.62
C MET A 3 9.31 9.90 -18.77
N ASN A 4 9.90 10.81 -18.00
CA ASN A 4 11.34 10.94 -17.93
C ASN A 4 11.88 9.74 -17.15
N MET A 5 12.73 8.93 -17.80
CA MET A 5 13.29 7.72 -17.20
C MET A 5 14.77 7.60 -17.56
N GLN A 6 15.57 7.15 -16.60
CA GLN A 6 16.96 6.78 -16.85
C GLN A 6 16.99 5.40 -17.51
N GLN A 7 17.89 5.19 -18.47
CA GLN A 7 18.12 3.87 -19.06
C GLN A 7 19.45 3.29 -18.58
N ILE A 8 19.40 2.07 -18.04
CA ILE A 8 20.59 1.28 -17.66
C ILE A 8 20.38 -0.12 -18.21
N ARG A 9 21.04 -0.50 -19.31
CA ARG A 9 20.72 -1.74 -20.02
C ARG A 9 21.15 -2.98 -19.23
N SER A 10 20.20 -3.87 -18.97
CA SER A 10 20.51 -5.22 -18.46
C SER A 10 20.96 -6.14 -19.60
N PRO A 11 21.96 -7.00 -19.40
CA PRO A 11 22.32 -8.05 -20.37
C PRO A 11 21.42 -9.30 -20.28
N ASN A 12 20.56 -9.40 -19.26
CA ASN A 12 19.73 -10.57 -19.00
C ASN A 12 18.34 -10.38 -19.62
N PHE A 13 18.14 -10.83 -20.85
CA PHE A 13 16.85 -10.79 -21.53
C PHE A 13 16.73 -11.87 -22.60
N SER A 14 15.51 -12.11 -23.07
CA SER A 14 15.22 -12.96 -24.24
C SER A 14 14.31 -12.23 -25.21
N PHE A 15 14.17 -12.77 -26.42
CA PHE A 15 13.04 -12.40 -27.27
C PHE A 15 11.74 -12.95 -26.67
N ARG A 16 10.61 -12.31 -27.00
CA ARG A 16 9.30 -12.72 -26.49
C ARG A 16 8.71 -13.92 -27.24
N GLU A 17 9.43 -14.54 -28.18
CA GLU A 17 8.95 -15.69 -28.95
C GLU A 17 7.59 -15.43 -29.66
N GLY A 18 7.37 -14.20 -30.15
CA GLY A 18 6.13 -13.79 -30.81
C GLY A 18 4.98 -13.40 -29.88
N TYR A 19 5.12 -13.59 -28.57
CA TYR A 19 4.13 -13.15 -27.58
C TYR A 19 4.18 -11.64 -27.35
N LYS A 20 3.01 -11.08 -27.00
CA LYS A 20 2.87 -9.69 -26.57
C LYS A 20 2.69 -9.65 -25.05
N PRO A 21 3.05 -8.53 -24.40
CA PRO A 21 2.68 -8.31 -23.02
C PRO A 21 1.16 -8.36 -22.82
N GLU A 22 0.72 -9.16 -21.86
CA GLU A 22 -0.68 -9.29 -21.43
C GLU A 22 -0.85 -8.92 -19.96
N ILE A 23 0.23 -8.99 -19.16
CA ILE A 23 0.20 -8.67 -17.74
C ILE A 23 1.32 -7.70 -17.33
N CYS A 24 1.04 -6.86 -16.34
CA CYS A 24 2.02 -6.06 -15.63
C CYS A 24 2.25 -6.68 -14.26
N VAL A 25 3.47 -7.10 -13.95
CA VAL A 25 3.80 -7.78 -12.70
C VAL A 25 4.49 -6.82 -11.74
N ILE A 26 3.94 -6.72 -10.52
CA ILE A 26 4.43 -5.83 -9.47
C ILE A 26 5.33 -6.60 -8.51
N HIS A 27 6.52 -6.05 -8.31
CA HIS A 27 7.55 -6.60 -7.46
C HIS A 27 8.06 -5.58 -6.43
N ILE A 28 8.60 -6.10 -5.33
CA ILE A 28 9.42 -5.38 -4.35
C ILE A 28 10.82 -5.97 -4.41
N THR A 29 11.86 -5.13 -4.44
CA THR A 29 13.22 -5.57 -4.75
C THR A 29 13.93 -6.28 -3.60
N GLU A 30 13.46 -6.13 -2.36
CA GLU A 30 14.21 -6.50 -1.15
C GLU A 30 15.61 -5.83 -1.11
N GLY A 31 15.67 -4.54 -1.46
CA GLY A 31 16.95 -3.86 -1.70
C GLY A 31 16.81 -2.36 -1.99
N ASN A 32 17.95 -1.71 -2.20
CA ASN A 32 18.04 -0.29 -2.54
C ASN A 32 18.44 -0.09 -4.01
N ARG A 33 18.31 1.15 -4.52
CA ARG A 33 18.61 1.49 -5.92
C ARG A 33 19.97 0.97 -6.38
N LYS A 34 21.02 1.15 -5.57
CA LYS A 34 22.39 0.75 -5.93
C LYS A 34 22.53 -0.76 -6.05
N SER A 35 21.95 -1.52 -5.12
CA SER A 35 21.99 -2.99 -5.17
C SER A 35 21.24 -3.53 -6.38
N VAL A 36 20.08 -2.96 -6.70
CA VAL A 36 19.27 -3.37 -7.85
C VAL A 36 19.98 -3.08 -9.17
N ILE A 37 20.56 -1.87 -9.32
CA ILE A 37 21.37 -1.55 -10.51
C ILE A 37 22.52 -2.54 -10.66
N SER A 38 23.25 -2.83 -9.57
CA SER A 38 24.36 -3.78 -9.61
C SER A 38 23.90 -5.19 -10.00
N GLU A 39 22.76 -5.65 -9.47
CA GLU A 39 22.24 -6.98 -9.75
C GLU A 39 21.77 -7.10 -11.20
N PHE A 40 20.96 -6.15 -11.69
CA PHE A 40 20.39 -6.21 -13.03
C PHE A 40 21.37 -5.83 -14.14
N SER A 41 22.46 -5.13 -13.83
CA SER A 41 23.52 -4.84 -14.82
C SER A 41 24.53 -5.99 -14.97
N SER A 42 24.50 -6.99 -14.08
CA SER A 42 25.42 -8.12 -14.13
C SER A 42 24.80 -9.31 -14.87
N PHE A 43 25.47 -9.82 -15.90
CA PHE A 43 25.01 -11.04 -16.57
C PHE A 43 25.03 -12.25 -15.63
N SER A 44 25.99 -12.34 -14.71
CA SER A 44 26.14 -13.51 -13.82
C SER A 44 24.96 -13.74 -12.88
N THR A 45 24.13 -12.73 -12.63
CA THR A 45 22.97 -12.84 -11.73
C THR A 45 21.80 -13.54 -12.39
N GLN A 46 21.76 -13.57 -13.73
CA GLN A 46 20.67 -14.14 -14.53
C GLN A 46 19.29 -13.59 -14.11
N LYS A 47 19.24 -12.32 -13.72
CA LYS A 47 18.04 -11.61 -13.28
C LYS A 47 17.93 -10.25 -13.95
N SER A 48 16.71 -9.83 -14.23
CA SER A 48 16.38 -8.48 -14.68
C SER A 48 14.91 -8.16 -14.47
N SER A 49 14.58 -6.88 -14.62
CA SER A 49 13.20 -6.37 -14.69
C SER A 49 13.10 -5.38 -15.85
N HIS A 50 11.89 -5.00 -16.27
CA HIS A 50 11.74 -3.92 -17.24
C HIS A 50 12.01 -2.57 -16.58
N TYR A 51 11.48 -2.37 -15.38
CA TYR A 51 11.54 -1.10 -14.67
C TYR A 51 11.89 -1.26 -13.19
N LEU A 52 12.51 -0.23 -12.62
CA LEU A 52 12.60 0.05 -11.19
C LEU A 52 11.99 1.42 -10.90
N VAL A 53 11.12 1.50 -9.90
CA VAL A 53 10.63 2.75 -9.32
C VAL A 53 11.33 3.00 -7.97
N CYS A 54 12.19 4.01 -7.94
CA CYS A 54 13.00 4.35 -6.78
C CYS A 54 12.20 5.13 -5.72
N LYS A 55 12.70 5.20 -4.47
CA LYS A 55 12.00 5.83 -3.34
C LYS A 55 11.61 7.30 -3.55
N ASP A 56 12.35 8.03 -4.39
CA ASP A 56 12.12 9.43 -4.77
C ASP A 56 11.25 9.60 -6.03
N GLY A 57 10.80 8.51 -6.66
CA GLY A 57 10.01 8.53 -7.89
C GLY A 57 10.83 8.49 -9.18
N GLU A 58 12.16 8.37 -9.12
CA GLU A 58 12.95 8.13 -10.32
C GLU A 58 12.62 6.74 -10.92
N ILE A 59 12.37 6.71 -12.24
CA ILE A 59 12.17 5.48 -13.00
C ILE A 59 13.48 5.11 -13.71
N ILE A 60 13.93 3.88 -13.51
CA ILE A 60 15.05 3.29 -14.26
C ILE A 60 14.51 2.16 -15.12
N GLN A 61 14.74 2.23 -16.44
CA GLN A 61 14.41 1.16 -17.38
C GLN A 61 15.65 0.30 -17.67
N PHE A 62 15.52 -1.02 -17.50
CA PHE A 62 16.61 -1.97 -17.75
C PHE A 62 16.45 -2.77 -19.03
N VAL A 63 15.27 -3.34 -19.25
CA VAL A 63 14.94 -4.14 -20.43
C VAL A 63 13.81 -3.43 -21.19
N PRO A 64 13.95 -3.17 -22.50
CA PRO A 64 12.88 -2.56 -23.28
C PRO A 64 11.70 -3.54 -23.37
N GLU A 65 10.47 -3.02 -23.39
CA GLU A 65 9.27 -3.86 -23.36
C GLU A 65 9.10 -4.79 -24.56
N LEU A 66 9.78 -4.54 -25.68
CA LEU A 66 9.84 -5.47 -26.83
C LEU A 66 10.58 -6.78 -26.51
N LEU A 67 11.34 -6.81 -25.42
CA LEU A 67 12.10 -7.96 -24.95
C LEU A 67 11.53 -8.50 -23.63
N SER A 68 11.85 -9.75 -23.36
CA SER A 68 11.44 -10.51 -22.18
C SER A 68 12.51 -10.35 -21.09
N ALA A 69 12.17 -9.71 -19.97
CA ALA A 69 13.05 -9.64 -18.80
C ALA A 69 13.01 -10.95 -18.01
N TRP A 70 14.11 -11.33 -17.39
CA TRP A 70 14.23 -12.57 -16.60
C TRP A 70 13.85 -12.30 -15.14
N THR A 71 12.55 -12.09 -14.89
CA THR A 71 12.06 -11.64 -13.58
C THR A 71 11.32 -12.71 -12.80
N GLN A 72 10.43 -13.46 -13.45
CA GLN A 72 9.42 -14.24 -12.72
C GLN A 72 9.99 -15.47 -12.01
N GLY A 73 11.08 -16.03 -12.53
CA GLY A 73 11.67 -17.27 -12.04
C GLY A 73 10.73 -18.47 -12.23
N ILE A 74 10.72 -19.38 -11.26
CA ILE A 74 9.87 -20.58 -11.30
C ILE A 74 8.42 -20.21 -11.03
N VAL A 75 7.50 -20.71 -11.87
CA VAL A 75 6.05 -20.66 -11.62
C VAL A 75 5.67 -21.81 -10.70
N ASN A 76 4.95 -21.53 -9.61
CA ASN A 76 4.53 -22.56 -8.65
C ASN A 76 3.14 -22.25 -8.09
N ASN A 77 2.19 -23.16 -8.35
CA ASN A 77 0.79 -23.05 -7.94
C ASN A 77 0.21 -21.63 -8.15
N PRO A 78 0.21 -21.12 -9.40
CA PRO A 78 -0.26 -19.78 -9.69
C PRO A 78 -1.76 -19.65 -9.39
N THR A 79 -2.18 -18.47 -8.97
CA THR A 79 -3.58 -18.15 -8.67
C THR A 79 -4.20 -17.21 -9.69
N ASN A 80 -3.39 -16.47 -10.44
CA ASN A 80 -3.88 -15.58 -11.50
C ASN A 80 -4.30 -16.40 -12.74
N GLU A 81 -5.49 -16.12 -13.28
CA GLU A 81 -6.09 -16.93 -14.35
C GLU A 81 -5.28 -16.94 -15.65
N ILE A 82 -4.76 -15.78 -16.07
CA ILE A 82 -3.92 -15.66 -17.27
C ILE A 82 -2.65 -16.49 -17.08
N VAL A 83 -1.99 -16.35 -15.92
CA VAL A 83 -0.79 -17.11 -15.59
C VAL A 83 -1.06 -18.62 -15.58
N ILE A 84 -2.18 -19.07 -15.00
CA ILE A 84 -2.60 -20.48 -15.00
C ILE A 84 -2.76 -21.00 -16.44
N GLN A 85 -3.45 -20.25 -17.30
CA GLN A 85 -3.69 -20.63 -18.69
C GLN A 85 -2.39 -20.77 -19.49
N HIS A 86 -1.50 -19.79 -19.41
CA HIS A 86 -0.22 -19.82 -20.12
C HIS A 86 0.71 -20.91 -19.58
N THR A 87 0.71 -21.15 -18.27
CA THR A 87 1.48 -22.24 -17.65
C THR A 87 1.03 -23.61 -18.16
N LYS A 88 -0.29 -23.85 -18.28
CA LYS A 88 -0.84 -25.09 -18.86
C LYS A 88 -0.39 -25.30 -20.30
N SER A 89 -0.29 -24.22 -21.07
CA SER A 89 0.21 -24.21 -22.45
C SER A 89 1.75 -24.21 -22.55
N ARG A 90 2.47 -24.36 -21.43
CA ARG A 90 3.94 -24.35 -21.35
C ARG A 90 4.59 -23.07 -21.89
N ILE A 91 3.89 -21.95 -21.79
CA ILE A 91 4.39 -20.64 -22.20
C ILE A 91 5.19 -20.02 -21.05
N ASN A 92 6.36 -19.47 -21.35
CA ASN A 92 7.17 -18.75 -20.37
C ASN A 92 6.47 -17.43 -19.98
N ILE A 93 6.16 -17.26 -18.70
CA ILE A 93 5.45 -16.09 -18.18
C ILE A 93 6.23 -14.78 -18.36
N ASN A 94 7.57 -14.83 -18.44
CA ASN A 94 8.37 -13.66 -18.80
C ASN A 94 7.96 -13.09 -20.18
N ASN A 95 7.55 -13.94 -21.13
CA ASN A 95 7.24 -13.52 -22.50
C ASN A 95 5.92 -12.73 -22.61
N ILE A 96 5.02 -12.89 -21.65
CA ILE A 96 3.74 -12.17 -21.58
C ILE A 96 3.72 -11.08 -20.50
N SER A 97 4.82 -10.87 -19.77
CA SER A 97 4.88 -9.91 -18.66
C SER A 97 5.73 -8.69 -18.98
N ILE A 98 5.34 -7.57 -18.35
CA ILE A 98 6.17 -6.40 -18.09
C ILE A 98 6.32 -6.29 -16.57
N SER A 99 7.54 -6.26 -16.07
CA SER A 99 7.84 -6.27 -14.64
C SER A 99 8.18 -4.86 -14.15
N ILE A 100 7.59 -4.46 -13.03
CA ILE A 100 7.94 -3.23 -12.31
C ILE A 100 8.43 -3.61 -10.92
N GLU A 101 9.71 -3.38 -10.69
CA GLU A 101 10.35 -3.48 -9.38
C GLU A 101 10.19 -2.18 -8.60
N HIS A 102 10.01 -2.28 -7.29
CA HIS A 102 9.95 -1.13 -6.40
C HIS A 102 11.08 -1.19 -5.39
N GLU A 103 11.84 -0.10 -5.27
CA GLU A 103 12.89 0.01 -4.28
C GLU A 103 12.30 -0.05 -2.86
N GLY A 104 12.69 -1.05 -2.08
CA GLY A 104 12.22 -1.24 -0.71
C GLY A 104 12.26 -2.70 -0.26
N TYR A 105 11.50 -2.97 0.81
CA TYR A 105 11.41 -4.27 1.49
C TYR A 105 9.95 -4.65 1.68
N ALA A 106 9.60 -5.93 1.61
CA ALA A 106 8.21 -6.42 1.57
C ALA A 106 7.36 -6.01 2.78
N ASN A 107 7.97 -5.69 3.92
CA ASN A 107 7.29 -5.26 5.14
C ASN A 107 7.20 -3.73 5.29
N GLN A 108 7.62 -2.96 4.28
CA GLN A 108 7.56 -1.49 4.28
C GLN A 108 6.62 -0.99 3.18
N PRO A 109 5.79 0.03 3.46
CA PRO A 109 4.98 0.64 2.42
C PRO A 109 5.86 1.40 1.44
N LEU A 110 5.42 1.51 0.19
CA LEU A 110 6.05 2.42 -0.77
C LEU A 110 5.85 3.87 -0.32
N THR A 111 6.75 4.76 -0.76
CA THR A 111 6.57 6.19 -0.54
C THR A 111 5.38 6.72 -1.35
N PRO A 112 4.75 7.84 -0.96
CA PRO A 112 3.67 8.45 -1.75
C PRO A 112 4.08 8.77 -3.20
N VAL A 113 5.34 9.18 -3.41
CA VAL A 113 5.86 9.46 -4.75
C VAL A 113 6.10 8.18 -5.55
N GLN A 114 6.52 7.08 -4.93
CA GLN A 114 6.58 5.77 -5.57
C GLN A 114 5.20 5.31 -6.04
N TYR A 115 4.18 5.43 -5.19
CA TYR A 115 2.80 5.08 -5.55
C TYR A 115 2.29 5.89 -6.74
N GLU A 116 2.45 7.22 -6.72
CA GLU A 116 2.01 8.09 -7.81
C GLU A 116 2.78 7.81 -9.11
N THR A 117 4.09 7.59 -9.02
CA THR A 117 4.94 7.28 -10.17
C THR A 117 4.61 5.92 -10.76
N SER A 118 4.43 4.91 -9.91
CA SER A 118 4.06 3.55 -10.32
C SER A 118 2.69 3.51 -10.97
N ALA A 119 1.69 4.22 -10.43
CA ALA A 119 0.37 4.31 -11.05
C ALA A 119 0.42 4.95 -12.46
N LYS A 120 1.23 5.99 -12.65
CA LYS A 120 1.48 6.58 -13.98
C LYS A 120 2.17 5.60 -14.92
N LEU A 121 3.18 4.88 -14.43
CA LEU A 121 3.94 3.89 -15.20
C LEU A 121 3.04 2.71 -15.62
N ILE A 122 2.22 2.19 -14.72
CA ILE A 122 1.24 1.15 -14.99
C ILE A 122 0.25 1.62 -16.06
N LEU A 123 -0.31 2.83 -15.93
CA LEU A 123 -1.22 3.39 -16.93
C LEU A 123 -0.57 3.45 -18.33
N ASP A 124 0.64 3.97 -18.41
CA ASP A 124 1.37 4.11 -19.67
C ASP A 124 1.72 2.76 -20.31
N ILE A 125 2.17 1.79 -19.50
CA ILE A 125 2.40 0.40 -19.94
C ILE A 125 1.11 -0.21 -20.50
N CYS A 126 0.01 -0.07 -19.75
CA CYS A 126 -1.28 -0.61 -20.13
C CYS A 126 -1.82 -0.01 -21.42
N GLN A 127 -1.70 1.31 -21.58
CA GLN A 127 -2.09 2.00 -22.82
C GLN A 127 -1.26 1.56 -24.02
N ARG A 128 0.07 1.42 -23.87
CA ARG A 128 0.96 1.05 -24.98
C ARG A 128 0.79 -0.40 -25.42
N ASN A 129 0.40 -1.29 -24.50
CA ASN A 129 0.27 -2.72 -24.76
C ASN A 129 -1.18 -3.21 -24.86
N ASN A 130 -2.17 -2.32 -24.75
CA ASN A 130 -3.61 -2.65 -24.67
C ASN A 130 -3.94 -3.65 -23.55
N ILE A 131 -3.30 -3.48 -22.39
CA ILE A 131 -3.56 -4.31 -21.20
C ILE A 131 -4.67 -3.65 -20.37
N PRO A 132 -5.76 -4.36 -20.01
CA PRO A 132 -6.78 -3.83 -19.11
C PRO A 132 -6.22 -3.43 -17.74
N LEU A 133 -6.73 -2.31 -17.19
CA LEU A 133 -6.38 -1.86 -15.84
C LEU A 133 -7.27 -2.55 -14.79
N ASP A 134 -7.00 -3.81 -14.48
CA ASP A 134 -7.72 -4.56 -13.44
C ASP A 134 -6.80 -5.53 -12.69
N CYS A 135 -7.33 -6.18 -11.66
CA CYS A 135 -6.58 -7.14 -10.85
C CYS A 135 -6.27 -8.46 -11.57
N GLY A 136 -6.88 -8.74 -12.73
CA GLY A 136 -6.55 -9.88 -13.57
C GLY A 136 -5.27 -9.65 -14.37
N HIS A 137 -4.94 -8.40 -14.68
CA HIS A 137 -3.80 -8.06 -15.54
C HIS A 137 -2.68 -7.31 -14.81
N ILE A 138 -2.97 -6.66 -13.67
CA ILE A 138 -1.96 -6.09 -12.76
C ILE A 138 -1.72 -7.10 -11.63
N VAL A 139 -0.68 -7.91 -11.80
CA VAL A 139 -0.47 -9.16 -11.07
C VAL A 139 0.62 -9.02 -10.02
N LYS A 140 0.44 -9.60 -8.85
CA LYS A 140 1.50 -9.73 -7.84
C LYS A 140 2.42 -10.90 -8.16
N HIS A 141 3.71 -10.79 -7.84
CA HIS A 141 4.64 -11.92 -8.03
C HIS A 141 4.22 -13.19 -7.29
N ASN A 142 3.62 -13.07 -6.11
CA ASN A 142 3.10 -14.21 -5.35
C ASN A 142 1.88 -14.91 -5.98
N GLU A 143 1.22 -14.29 -6.95
CA GLU A 143 0.15 -14.93 -7.74
C GLU A 143 0.71 -15.79 -8.87
N ILE A 144 2.01 -15.68 -9.17
CA ILE A 144 2.76 -16.53 -10.12
C ILE A 144 3.47 -17.66 -9.36
N ASN A 145 4.02 -17.35 -8.19
CA ASN A 145 4.67 -18.33 -7.32
C ASN A 145 4.25 -18.10 -5.87
N ASN A 146 3.41 -18.98 -5.35
CA ASN A 146 2.84 -18.81 -4.01
C ASN A 146 3.84 -18.98 -2.84
N TRP A 147 5.08 -19.41 -3.10
CA TRP A 147 6.17 -19.39 -2.10
C TRP A 147 6.84 -18.02 -1.98
N LYS A 148 6.59 -17.11 -2.92
CA LYS A 148 7.12 -15.75 -2.88
C LYS A 148 6.26 -14.89 -1.96
N THR A 149 6.92 -14.07 -1.15
CA THR A 149 6.28 -13.03 -0.35
C THR A 149 6.13 -11.72 -1.11
N CYS A 150 6.90 -11.53 -2.19
CA CYS A 150 6.83 -10.40 -3.11
C CYS A 150 5.45 -10.28 -3.77
N PRO A 151 4.84 -9.07 -3.87
CA PRO A 151 5.40 -7.76 -3.56
C PRO A 151 5.26 -7.30 -2.10
N GLY A 152 4.91 -8.17 -1.17
CA GLY A 152 4.73 -7.82 0.24
C GLY A 152 3.46 -7.01 0.47
N ILE A 153 3.58 -5.92 1.23
CA ILE A 153 2.44 -5.09 1.64
C ILE A 153 2.06 -3.98 0.63
N ILE A 154 2.57 -4.01 -0.60
CA ILE A 154 2.20 -3.03 -1.63
C ILE A 154 0.68 -3.09 -1.87
N ASN A 155 0.01 -1.97 -1.60
CA ASN A 155 -1.42 -1.79 -1.88
C ASN A 155 -1.70 -1.76 -3.40
N MET A 156 -2.09 -2.91 -3.96
CA MET A 156 -2.42 -3.10 -5.37
C MET A 156 -3.69 -2.34 -5.79
N ASP A 157 -4.71 -2.34 -4.93
CA ASP A 157 -5.98 -1.65 -5.22
C ASP A 157 -5.75 -0.16 -5.40
N TYR A 158 -4.88 0.44 -4.57
CA TYR A 158 -4.50 1.84 -4.72
C TYR A 158 -3.84 2.11 -6.08
N LEU A 159 -2.89 1.27 -6.50
CA LEU A 159 -2.21 1.45 -7.80
C LEU A 159 -3.20 1.39 -8.97
N ILE A 160 -4.10 0.40 -8.96
CA ILE A 160 -5.10 0.20 -10.01
C ILE A 160 -6.11 1.35 -10.03
N LEU A 161 -6.67 1.72 -8.87
CA LEU A 161 -7.64 2.82 -8.76
C LEU A 161 -7.00 4.14 -9.20
N ARG A 162 -5.77 4.40 -8.74
CA ARG A 162 -5.05 5.63 -9.10
C ARG A 162 -4.74 5.70 -10.59
N ALA A 163 -4.33 4.57 -11.21
CA ALA A 163 -4.13 4.50 -12.65
C ALA A 163 -5.44 4.77 -13.44
N LYS A 164 -6.58 4.25 -12.97
CA LYS A 164 -7.90 4.53 -13.56
C LYS A 164 -8.31 5.99 -13.45
N GLU A 165 -8.07 6.62 -12.30
CA GLU A 165 -8.30 8.07 -12.12
C GLU A 165 -7.43 8.90 -13.06
N LEU A 166 -6.18 8.50 -13.28
CA LEU A 166 -5.28 9.16 -14.22
C LEU A 166 -5.72 8.96 -15.68
N GLN A 167 -6.29 7.79 -16.01
CA GLN A 167 -6.83 7.50 -17.34
C GLN A 167 -8.07 8.35 -17.64
N ASN A 168 -8.97 8.46 -16.66
CA ASN A 168 -10.22 9.19 -16.75
C ASN A 168 -10.25 10.23 -15.64
N PRO A 169 -9.48 11.33 -15.78
CA PRO A 169 -9.46 12.37 -14.76
C PRO A 169 -10.90 12.86 -14.58
N PRO A 170 -11.40 12.98 -13.34
CA PRO A 170 -12.73 13.49 -13.10
C PRO A 170 -12.85 14.83 -13.82
N ILE A 171 -13.86 14.94 -14.68
CA ILE A 171 -14.16 16.21 -15.36
C ILE A 171 -14.35 17.24 -14.25
N SER A 172 -13.49 18.25 -14.22
CA SER A 172 -13.71 19.40 -13.36
C SER A 172 -14.97 20.09 -13.87
N LEU A 173 -16.11 19.75 -13.26
CA LEU A 173 -17.39 20.43 -13.48
C LEU A 173 -17.36 21.90 -13.03
N ILE A 174 -16.23 22.34 -12.48
CA ILE A 174 -15.95 23.70 -12.06
C ILE A 174 -15.37 24.46 -13.26
N PRO A 175 -16.05 25.49 -13.77
CA PRO A 175 -15.48 26.41 -14.74
C PRO A 175 -14.20 27.05 -14.17
N PRO A 176 -13.11 27.17 -14.95
CA PRO A 176 -11.83 27.68 -14.46
C PRO A 176 -11.93 29.10 -13.87
N GLU A 177 -12.86 29.93 -14.36
CA GLU A 177 -13.17 31.24 -13.79
C GLU A 177 -13.65 31.17 -12.32
N ASN A 178 -14.26 30.05 -11.91
CA ASN A 178 -14.77 29.83 -10.57
C ASN A 178 -13.77 29.10 -9.66
N ALA A 179 -12.63 28.63 -10.19
CA ALA A 179 -11.64 27.89 -9.42
C ALA A 179 -11.07 28.72 -8.25
N PHE A 180 -10.88 30.02 -8.48
CA PHE A 180 -10.44 30.96 -7.43
C PHE A 180 -11.50 31.14 -6.34
N GLN A 181 -12.76 31.37 -6.74
CA GLN A 181 -13.88 31.54 -5.81
C GLN A 181 -14.13 30.27 -4.99
N ILE A 182 -13.98 29.08 -5.59
CA ILE A 182 -14.12 27.80 -4.89
C ILE A 182 -12.92 27.54 -3.97
N SER A 183 -11.70 27.88 -4.37
CA SER A 183 -10.53 27.82 -3.49
C SER A 183 -10.71 28.72 -2.27
N LEU A 184 -11.23 29.93 -2.48
CA LEU A 184 -11.53 30.88 -1.43
C LEU A 184 -12.65 30.35 -0.51
N LEU A 185 -13.75 29.82 -1.07
CA LEU A 185 -14.84 29.23 -0.30
C LEU A 185 -14.38 28.02 0.51
N LYS A 186 -13.50 27.15 -0.02
CA LYS A 186 -12.91 26.04 0.73
C LYS A 186 -12.09 26.55 1.93
N ARG A 187 -11.25 27.57 1.71
CA ARG A 187 -10.47 28.19 2.80
C ARG A 187 -11.37 28.85 3.85
N ILE A 188 -12.44 29.52 3.42
CA ILE A 188 -13.44 30.12 4.32
C ILE A 188 -14.16 29.03 5.12
N LEU A 189 -14.55 27.93 4.47
CA LEU A 189 -15.20 26.79 5.13
C LEU A 189 -14.28 26.14 6.16
N GLU A 190 -13.01 25.89 5.82
CA GLU A 190 -12.01 25.38 6.75
C GLU A 190 -11.80 26.34 7.94
N LEU A 191 -11.80 27.65 7.69
CA LEU A 191 -11.66 28.66 8.73
C LEU A 191 -12.90 28.67 9.64
N TYR A 192 -14.10 28.58 9.06
CA TYR A 192 -15.36 28.52 9.79
C TYR A 192 -15.46 27.25 10.65
N GLN A 193 -15.02 26.11 10.13
CA GLN A 193 -14.93 24.86 10.90
C GLN A 193 -13.96 24.98 12.09
N LYS A 194 -12.80 25.63 11.88
CA LYS A 194 -11.85 25.91 12.97
C LYS A 194 -12.43 26.86 14.02
N LEU A 195 -13.18 27.88 13.59
CA LEU A 195 -13.84 28.84 14.47
C LEU A 195 -14.98 28.22 15.27
N LEU A 196 -15.80 27.38 14.63
CA LEU A 196 -16.83 26.58 15.31
C LEU A 196 -16.21 25.68 16.38
N ALA A 197 -15.13 24.96 16.06
CA ALA A 197 -14.42 24.10 16.99
C ALA A 197 -13.84 24.90 18.19
N LEU A 198 -13.41 26.14 17.95
CA LEU A 198 -12.96 27.07 18.98
C LEU A 198 -14.11 27.57 19.88
N LEU A 199 -15.25 27.95 19.30
CA LEU A 199 -16.40 28.49 20.01
C LEU A 199 -17.13 27.44 20.87
N GLN A 200 -17.13 26.19 20.43
CA GLN A 200 -17.77 25.11 21.17
C GLN A 200 -16.88 24.57 22.31
N GLN A 201 -15.60 24.99 22.44
CA GLN A 201 -14.59 24.32 23.28
C GLN A 201 -14.56 22.79 23.07
N GLU A 202 -15.05 22.34 21.92
CA GLU A 202 -15.23 20.95 21.59
C GLU A 202 -14.03 20.48 20.78
N LYS A 203 -13.25 19.59 21.38
CA LYS A 203 -12.44 18.64 20.61
C LYS A 203 -13.41 17.72 19.86
N THR A 204 -13.85 18.16 18.67
CA THR A 204 -14.54 17.38 17.63
C THR A 204 -15.48 16.28 18.17
N LEU A 205 -16.73 16.61 18.50
CA LEU A 205 -17.75 15.59 18.72
C LEU A 205 -17.92 14.75 17.44
N GLY A 206 -17.68 13.45 17.58
CA GLY A 206 -17.41 12.51 16.50
C GLY A 206 -18.61 12.17 15.62
N ALA A 207 -18.30 11.59 14.45
CA ALA A 207 -19.27 11.03 13.54
C ALA A 207 -20.20 10.00 14.25
N ALA A 208 -21.45 9.89 13.80
CA ALA A 208 -22.35 8.85 14.28
C ALA A 208 -21.80 7.46 13.90
N ARG A 209 -21.68 6.57 14.91
CA ARG A 209 -21.14 5.21 14.78
C ARG A 209 -22.14 4.29 14.06
N ASN A 210 -21.65 3.28 13.34
CA ASN A 210 -22.51 2.28 12.72
C ASN A 210 -23.32 1.48 13.77
N TRP A 211 -24.60 1.22 13.52
CA TRP A 211 -25.48 0.49 14.45
C TRP A 211 -24.99 -0.92 14.83
N ARG A 212 -24.12 -1.53 14.00
CA ARG A 212 -23.47 -2.83 14.28
C ARG A 212 -22.27 -2.72 15.24
N TRP A 213 -21.73 -1.51 15.46
CA TRP A 213 -20.56 -1.28 16.30
C TRP A 213 -20.65 -1.93 17.70
N PRO A 214 -21.78 -1.86 18.44
CA PRO A 214 -21.87 -2.48 19.76
C PRO A 214 -21.67 -4.01 19.73
N LYS A 215 -22.09 -4.68 18.65
CA LYS A 215 -21.89 -6.13 18.47
C LYS A 215 -20.41 -6.44 18.18
N VAL A 216 -19.81 -5.75 17.19
CA VAL A 216 -18.40 -5.94 16.82
C VAL A 216 -17.47 -5.64 17.99
N ARG A 217 -17.70 -4.53 18.72
CA ARG A 217 -16.93 -4.18 19.92
C ARG A 217 -16.95 -5.31 20.96
N ARG A 218 -18.11 -5.91 21.19
CA ARG A 218 -18.28 -7.00 22.15
C ARG A 218 -17.56 -8.27 21.68
N GLU A 219 -17.71 -8.63 20.41
CA GLU A 219 -17.06 -9.81 19.82
C GLU A 219 -15.53 -9.66 19.86
N HIS A 220 -14.99 -8.49 19.50
CA HIS A 220 -13.55 -8.19 19.58
C HIS A 220 -13.01 -8.35 21.01
N LEU A 221 -13.64 -7.72 22.00
CA LEU A 221 -13.18 -7.79 23.40
C LEU A 221 -13.31 -9.20 23.99
N ASN A 222 -14.23 -10.03 23.49
CA ASN A 222 -14.32 -11.44 23.88
C ASN A 222 -13.17 -12.27 23.28
N ASN A 223 -12.80 -12.03 22.03
CA ASN A 223 -11.71 -12.73 21.34
C ASN A 223 -10.32 -12.25 21.81
N PHE A 224 -10.20 -10.98 22.18
CA PHE A 224 -8.96 -10.32 22.60
C PHE A 224 -9.14 -9.63 23.97
N PRO A 225 -9.31 -10.39 25.06
CA PRO A 225 -9.69 -9.86 26.38
C PRO A 225 -8.55 -9.20 27.16
N MET A 226 -7.37 -8.99 26.54
CA MET A 226 -6.18 -8.45 27.19
C MET A 226 -5.66 -7.24 26.43
N CYS A 227 -5.16 -6.24 27.16
CA CYS A 227 -4.46 -5.11 26.57
C CYS A 227 -3.23 -5.58 25.79
N ALA A 228 -3.13 -5.17 24.53
CA ALA A 228 -2.02 -5.52 23.65
C ALA A 228 -0.65 -5.03 24.16
N VAL A 229 -0.62 -3.97 24.99
CA VAL A 229 0.61 -3.40 25.55
C VAL A 229 1.03 -4.12 26.82
N CYS A 230 0.17 -4.13 27.84
CA CYS A 230 0.56 -4.58 29.19
C CYS A 230 -0.03 -5.92 29.63
N GLY A 231 -0.88 -6.56 28.80
CA GLY A 231 -1.57 -7.80 29.13
C GLY A 231 -2.68 -7.67 30.18
N GLY A 232 -2.96 -6.46 30.67
CA GLY A 232 -4.01 -6.22 31.66
C GLY A 232 -5.42 -6.42 31.10
N ILE A 233 -6.32 -6.93 31.94
CA ILE A 233 -7.73 -7.21 31.62
C ILE A 233 -8.71 -6.15 32.19
N ASP A 234 -8.19 -5.21 32.97
CA ASP A 234 -8.99 -4.18 33.64
C ASP A 234 -9.17 -2.93 32.77
N LYS A 235 -10.41 -2.43 32.71
CA LYS A 235 -10.87 -1.31 31.86
C LYS A 235 -10.33 -1.40 30.41
N ILE A 236 -10.57 -2.54 29.75
CA ILE A 236 -10.20 -2.74 28.35
C ILE A 236 -11.20 -2.05 27.41
N GLU A 237 -10.66 -1.39 26.40
CA GLU A 237 -11.42 -0.70 25.36
C GLU A 237 -10.88 -1.06 23.98
N VAL A 238 -11.72 -0.90 22.97
CA VAL A 238 -11.32 -1.10 21.58
C VAL A 238 -10.78 0.21 21.03
N HIS A 239 -9.51 0.18 20.64
CA HIS A 239 -8.85 1.24 19.91
C HIS A 239 -8.98 1.00 18.40
N HIS A 240 -9.38 2.05 17.67
CA HIS A 240 -9.38 2.06 16.22
C HIS A 240 -7.98 2.45 15.72
N ILE A 241 -7.26 1.52 15.08
CA ILE A 241 -5.90 1.75 14.52
C ILE A 241 -5.92 2.93 13.56
N LYS A 242 -6.91 2.95 12.65
CA LYS A 242 -7.31 4.12 11.87
C LYS A 242 -8.64 4.63 12.39
N PRO A 243 -8.74 5.91 12.77
CA PRO A 243 -9.93 6.41 13.43
C PRO A 243 -11.11 6.49 12.47
N PHE A 244 -12.27 6.04 12.96
CA PHE A 244 -13.49 5.91 12.17
C PHE A 244 -14.03 7.22 11.61
N TYR A 245 -13.75 8.38 12.24
CA TYR A 245 -14.24 9.67 11.74
C TYR A 245 -13.61 10.06 10.39
N SER A 246 -12.41 9.54 10.09
CA SER A 246 -11.73 9.75 8.81
C SER A 246 -11.70 8.51 7.93
N ASN A 247 -12.06 7.34 8.48
CA ASN A 247 -12.09 6.05 7.78
C ASN A 247 -13.35 5.26 8.20
N PRO A 248 -14.57 5.76 7.94
CA PRO A 248 -15.81 5.13 8.40
C PRO A 248 -16.02 3.72 7.84
N GLU A 249 -15.48 3.43 6.65
CA GLU A 249 -15.49 2.11 6.01
C GLU A 249 -14.71 1.04 6.78
N LEU A 250 -13.78 1.45 7.64
CA LEU A 250 -12.94 0.55 8.45
C LEU A 250 -13.48 0.36 9.88
N GLU A 251 -14.60 1.00 10.23
CA GLU A 251 -15.11 1.01 11.62
C GLU A 251 -15.39 -0.39 12.15
N LEU A 252 -15.90 -1.28 11.29
CA LEU A 252 -16.32 -2.64 11.64
C LEU A 252 -15.29 -3.72 11.29
N LEU A 253 -14.15 -3.36 10.68
CA LEU A 253 -13.14 -4.34 10.29
C LEU A 253 -12.30 -4.72 11.51
N GLU A 254 -12.29 -6.01 11.85
CA GLU A 254 -11.50 -6.57 12.96
C GLU A 254 -10.01 -6.21 12.85
N SER A 255 -9.47 -6.17 11.62
CA SER A 255 -8.08 -5.79 11.34
C SER A 255 -7.74 -4.33 11.67
N ASN A 256 -8.74 -3.49 11.91
CA ASN A 256 -8.60 -2.10 12.32
C ASN A 256 -8.80 -1.89 13.83
N LEU A 257 -8.95 -2.97 14.60
CA LEU A 257 -9.24 -2.94 16.03
C LEU A 257 -8.06 -3.45 16.85
N LEU A 258 -7.84 -2.84 18.01
CA LEU A 258 -6.83 -3.24 18.98
C LEU A 258 -7.35 -3.07 20.41
N THR A 259 -7.25 -4.10 21.24
CA THR A 259 -7.60 -3.97 22.67
C THR A 259 -6.51 -3.22 23.43
N LEU A 260 -6.85 -2.08 24.05
CA LEU A 260 -5.97 -1.30 24.93
C LEU A 260 -6.66 -0.97 26.25
N CYS A 261 -5.91 -0.89 27.35
CA CYS A 261 -6.49 -0.58 28.66
C CYS A 261 -6.49 0.92 28.99
N GLU A 262 -7.52 1.31 29.76
CA GLU A 262 -7.68 2.64 30.37
C GLU A 262 -7.53 2.62 31.90
N SER A 263 -7.12 1.50 32.48
CA SER A 263 -7.01 1.33 33.94
C SER A 263 -5.89 2.14 34.58
N GLY A 264 -4.78 2.40 33.87
CA GLY A 264 -3.62 3.08 34.43
C GLY A 264 -2.85 2.28 35.50
N LYS A 265 -3.24 1.01 35.75
CA LYS A 265 -2.73 0.17 36.84
C LYS A 265 -1.21 -0.04 36.82
N ASN A 266 -0.61 0.00 35.64
CA ASN A 266 0.83 -0.18 35.43
C ASN A 266 1.59 1.16 35.31
N GLY A 267 1.08 2.22 35.94
CA GLY A 267 1.67 3.58 35.92
C GLY A 267 1.41 4.37 34.65
N ILE A 268 0.80 3.76 33.63
CA ILE A 268 0.46 4.40 32.36
C ILE A 268 -0.89 3.90 31.83
N VAL A 269 -1.68 4.81 31.28
CA VAL A 269 -2.90 4.47 30.53
C VAL A 269 -2.47 4.08 29.11
N CYS A 270 -2.43 2.77 28.83
CA CYS A 270 -1.89 2.24 27.58
C CYS A 270 -2.65 2.74 26.34
N HIS A 271 -3.98 2.86 26.43
CA HIS A 271 -4.80 3.38 25.33
C HIS A 271 -4.39 4.81 24.95
N ARG A 272 -4.27 5.69 25.94
CA ARG A 272 -3.88 7.08 25.71
C ARG A 272 -2.41 7.20 25.29
N ALA A 273 -1.51 6.52 26.00
CA ALA A 273 -0.07 6.68 25.79
C ALA A 273 0.40 6.04 24.49
N ILE A 274 -0.04 4.82 24.20
CA ILE A 274 0.40 4.07 23.02
C ILE A 274 -0.58 4.25 21.87
N GLY A 275 -1.89 4.11 22.11
CA GLY A 275 -2.89 4.32 21.05
C GLY A 275 -2.91 5.73 20.49
N HIS A 276 -2.64 6.73 21.34
CA HIS A 276 -2.79 8.13 20.99
C HIS A 276 -1.57 9.00 21.32
N LEU A 277 -0.38 8.42 21.51
CA LEU A 277 0.87 9.17 21.78
C LEU A 277 0.74 10.19 22.94
N GLY A 278 -0.07 9.87 23.95
CA GLY A 278 -0.32 10.73 25.11
C GLY A 278 -1.46 11.75 24.96
N SER A 279 -2.06 11.88 23.76
CA SER A 279 -3.16 12.80 23.48
C SER A 279 -4.16 12.21 22.52
N TYR A 280 -5.43 12.04 22.94
CA TYR A 280 -6.53 11.50 22.10
C TYR A 280 -6.79 12.24 20.78
N GLN A 281 -6.20 13.42 20.57
CA GLN A 281 -6.22 14.14 19.29
C GLN A 281 -5.17 13.64 18.30
N SER A 282 -4.22 12.82 18.75
CA SER A 282 -3.15 12.26 17.93
C SER A 282 -3.52 10.85 17.48
N ILE A 283 -2.96 10.48 16.34
CA ILE A 283 -3.11 9.14 15.77
C ILE A 283 -1.73 8.50 15.82
N ASN A 284 -1.62 7.37 16.52
CA ASN A 284 -0.43 6.55 16.39
C ASN A 284 -0.56 5.64 15.17
N LYS A 285 0.11 6.02 14.07
CA LYS A 285 0.11 5.24 12.81
C LYS A 285 0.75 3.87 12.99
N ASP A 286 1.63 3.73 13.98
CA ASP A 286 2.42 2.54 14.27
C ASP A 286 1.95 1.84 15.55
N VAL A 287 0.72 2.08 16.01
CA VAL A 287 0.17 1.58 17.29
C VAL A 287 0.36 0.07 17.49
N ILE A 288 0.30 -0.72 16.44
CA ILE A 288 0.50 -2.18 16.49
C ILE A 288 1.96 -2.52 16.80
N VAL A 289 2.90 -1.87 16.09
CA VAL A 289 4.33 -2.05 16.29
C VAL A 289 4.73 -1.56 17.68
N ASP A 290 4.27 -0.37 18.06
CA ASP A 290 4.56 0.22 19.36
C ASP A 290 3.99 -0.62 20.50
N ALA A 291 2.75 -1.11 20.36
CA ALA A 291 2.16 -1.98 21.37
C ALA A 291 2.94 -3.28 21.53
N GLY A 292 3.36 -3.90 20.43
CA GLY A 292 4.21 -5.09 20.44
C GLY A 292 5.57 -4.85 21.09
N TRP A 293 6.25 -3.76 20.72
CA TRP A 293 7.54 -3.38 21.28
C TRP A 293 7.47 -3.07 22.77
N TRP A 294 6.46 -2.33 23.20
CA TRP A 294 6.23 -2.06 24.62
C TRP A 294 5.88 -3.33 25.39
N LYS A 295 5.09 -4.23 24.80
CA LYS A 295 4.79 -5.53 25.41
C LYS A 295 6.06 -6.33 25.66
N GLU A 296 6.94 -6.43 24.66
CA GLU A 296 8.22 -7.13 24.80
C GLU A 296 9.07 -6.53 25.93
N LYS A 297 9.16 -5.20 26.00
CA LYS A 297 9.87 -4.50 27.08
C LYS A 297 9.27 -4.75 28.46
N ILE A 298 7.94 -4.75 28.57
CA ILE A 298 7.25 -4.97 29.85
C ILE A 298 7.43 -6.43 30.30
N VAL A 299 7.38 -7.39 29.38
CA VAL A 299 7.57 -8.81 29.66
C VAL A 299 9.02 -9.11 30.08
N ASN A 300 10.00 -8.46 29.45
CA ASN A 300 11.43 -8.70 29.67
C ASN A 300 12.11 -7.66 30.57
N ARG A 301 11.35 -6.87 31.34
CA ARG A 301 11.95 -5.89 32.26
C ARG A 301 12.70 -6.61 33.40
N PRO A 302 13.84 -6.07 33.86
CA PRO A 302 14.59 -6.65 34.98
C PRO A 302 13.80 -6.65 36.29
#